data_AF-F9CWZ6-F1
#
_entry.id   AF-F9CWZ6-F1
#
_cell.length_a   1.000
_cell.length_b   1.000
_cell.length_c   1.000
_cell.angle_alpha   90.00
_cell.angle_beta   90.00
_cell.angle_gamma   90.00
#
_symmetry.space_group_name_H-M   'P 1'
#
loop_
_entity.id
_entity.type
_entity.pdbx_description
1 polymer ?
#
loop_
_entity_poly.entity_id
_entity_poly.type
_entity_poly.pdbx_seq_one_letter_code
_entity_poly.pdbx_strand_id
1 'polypeptide(L)' 'MSSTLFKIKCEKGHKGNALLWGEETIQKYIESKKCNSCGSPIHQIPK' A
#
# COMPACT_ATOMS: atom_id res chain seq x y z
N MET A 1 -17.28 -8.50 -7.69
CA MET A 1 -15.87 -8.34 -7.31
C MET A 1 -15.73 -7.03 -6.56
N SER A 2 -15.31 -7.04 -5.30
CA SER A 2 -15.05 -5.81 -4.53
C SER A 2 -13.59 -5.41 -4.70
N SER A 3 -13.35 -4.12 -4.93
CA SER A 3 -12.01 -3.53 -4.96
C SER A 3 -11.88 -2.53 -3.81
N THR A 4 -10.80 -2.65 -3.02
CA THR A 4 -10.56 -1.78 -1.87
C THR A 4 -9.46 -0.78 -2.20
N LEU A 5 -9.82 0.50 -2.29
CA LEU A 5 -8.85 1.59 -2.45
C LEU A 5 -8.40 2.08 -1.06
N PHE A 6 -7.09 2.11 -0.83
CA PHE A 6 -6.49 2.62 0.41
C PHE A 6 -5.25 3.44 0.12
N LYS A 7 -4.88 4.28 1.09
CA LYS A 7 -3.69 5.13 1.00
C LYS A 7 -2.50 4.41 1.61
N ILE A 8 -1.35 4.52 0.96
CA ILE A 8 -0.08 4.02 1.43
C ILE A 8 0.93 5.16 1.52
N LYS A 9 1.89 5.04 2.44
CA LYS A 9 3.02 5.95 2.59
C LYS A 9 4.28 5.13 2.79
N CYS A 10 5.39 5.52 2.18
CA CYS A 10 6.68 4.95 2.54
C CYS A 10 7.32 5.70 3.70
N GLU A 11 8.29 5.10 4.37
CA GLU A 11 9.03 5.73 5.47
C GLU A 11 9.65 7.08 5.08
N LYS A 12 10.08 7.22 3.83
CA LYS A 12 10.65 8.47 3.28
C LYS A 12 9.63 9.58 3.04
N GLY A 13 8.34 9.33 3.22
CA GLY A 13 7.31 10.36 3.13
C GLY A 13 6.47 10.35 1.85
N HIS A 14 6.83 9.55 0.85
CA HIS A 14 6.08 9.45 -0.41
C HIS A 14 4.72 8.80 -0.16
N LYS A 15 3.64 9.48 -0.58
CA LYS A 15 2.26 9.00 -0.48
C LYS A 15 1.83 8.42 -1.82
N GLY A 16 1.04 7.36 -1.77
CA GLY A 16 0.45 6.74 -2.96
C GLY A 16 -0.91 6.13 -2.64
N ASN A 17 -1.62 5.75 -3.69
CA ASN A 17 -2.87 5.03 -3.58
C ASN A 17 -2.64 3.60 -4.05
N ALA A 18 -3.12 2.64 -3.28
CA ALA A 18 -3.10 1.24 -3.63
C ALA A 18 -4.53 0.72 -3.78
N LEU A 19 -4.72 -0.12 -4.79
CA LEU A 19 -6.00 -0.73 -5.11
C LEU A 19 -5.84 -2.24 -4.98
N LEU A 20 -6.56 -2.81 -4.03
CA LEU A 20 -6.65 -4.26 -3.86
C LEU A 20 -7.81 -4.81 -4.64
N TRP A 21 -7.56 -5.93 -5.32
CA TRP A 21 -8.56 -6.70 -6.04
C TRP A 21 -8.67 -8.08 -5.41
N GLY A 22 -9.88 -8.48 -5.02
CA GLY A 22 -10.14 -9.81 -4.43
C GLY A 22 -9.96 -9.85 -2.90
N GLU A 23 -9.62 -11.02 -2.39
CA GLU A 23 -9.52 -11.32 -0.94
C GLU A 23 -8.11 -11.05 -0.36
N GLU A 24 -7.24 -10.36 -1.10
CA GLU A 24 -5.92 -10.00 -0.60
C GLU A 24 -6.03 -8.95 0.51
N THR A 25 -5.36 -9.19 1.64
CA THR A 25 -5.37 -8.25 2.76
C THR A 25 -4.41 -7.10 2.51
N ILE A 26 -4.77 -5.91 3.01
CA ILE A 26 -3.92 -4.71 2.95
C ILE A 26 -2.52 -4.98 3.51
N GLN A 27 -2.43 -5.75 4.58
CA GLN A 27 -1.17 -6.12 5.20
C GLN A 27 -0.29 -6.98 4.28
N LYS A 28 -0.84 -8.02 3.63
CA LYS A 28 -0.08 -8.85 2.67
C LYS A 28 0.37 -8.05 1.45
N TYR A 29 -0.49 -7.18 0.92
CA TYR A 29 -0.12 -6.29 -0.19
C TYR A 29 1.06 -5.40 0.20
N ILE A 30 0.98 -4.80 1.38
CA ILE A 30 2.02 -3.90 1.89
C ILE A 30 3.34 -4.64 2.09
N GLU A 31 3.32 -5.83 2.69
CA GLU A 31 4.52 -6.63 2.92
C GLU A 31 5.16 -7.10 1.60
N SER A 32 4.35 -7.34 0.57
CA SER A 32 4.80 -7.71 -0.78
C SER A 32 5.35 -6.53 -1.58
N LYS A 33 5.01 -5.29 -1.23
CA LYS A 33 5.31 -4.10 -2.02
C LYS A 33 6.32 -3.18 -1.32
N LYS A 34 7.15 -2.53 -2.14
CA LYS A 34 8.09 -1.49 -1.68
C LYS A 34 7.83 -0.20 -2.46
N CYS A 35 8.30 0.91 -1.91
CA CYS A 35 8.18 2.19 -2.58
C CYS A 35 9.00 2.20 -3.88
N ASN A 36 8.35 2.47 -5.00
CA ASN A 36 9.04 2.53 -6.28
C ASN A 36 10.06 3.68 -6.36
N SER A 37 9.84 4.76 -5.59
CA SER A 37 10.72 5.94 -5.63
C SER A 37 11.99 5.78 -4.80
N CYS A 38 11.95 5.03 -3.69
CA CYS A 38 13.06 4.99 -2.73
C CYS A 38 13.40 3.58 -2.23
N GLY A 39 12.68 2.54 -2.66
CA GLY A 39 12.86 1.16 -2.23
C GLY A 39 12.48 0.88 -0.77
N SER A 40 12.10 1.90 0.01
CA SER A 40 11.70 1.75 1.41
C SER A 40 10.39 0.96 1.54
N PRO A 41 10.18 0.28 2.68
CA PRO A 41 8.89 -0.34 2.97
C PRO A 41 7.78 0.69 2.94
N ILE A 42 6.59 0.22 2.55
CA ILE A 42 5.37 1.02 2.57
C ILE A 42 4.52 0.64 3.78
N HIS A 43 3.66 1.55 4.20
CA HIS A 43 2.74 1.37 5.32
C HIS A 43 1.37 1.92 4.92
N GLN A 44 0.32 1.35 5.48
CA GLN A 44 -1.03 1.87 5.30
C GLN A 44 -1.15 3.20 6.03
N ILE A 45 -1.80 4.18 5.38
CA ILE A 45 -2.25 5.39 6.07
C ILE A 45 -3.68 5.13 6.53
N PRO A 46 -3.96 5.02 7.85
CA PRO A 46 -5.33 4.99 8.34
C PRO A 46 -6.06 6.27 7.94
N LYS A 47 -7.34 6.13 7.58
CA LYS A 47 -8.17 7.20 7.03
C LYS A 47 -8.56 8.22 8.10
#